data_AF-A0A7X7H6M7-F1
#
_entry.id   AF-A0A7X7H6M7-F1
#
_cell.length_a   1.000
_cell.length_b   1.000
_cell.length_c   1.000
_cell.angle_alpha   90.00
_cell.angle_beta   90.00
_cell.angle_gamma   90.00
#
_symmetry.space_group_name_H-M   'P 1'
#
loop_
_entity.id
_entity.type
_entity.pdbx_description
1 polymer ?
#
loop_
_entity_poly.entity_id
_entity_poly.type
_entity_poly.pdbx_seq_one_letter_code
_entity_poly.pdbx_strand_id
1 'polypeptide(L)' 'MTFIASTYLLVASIIILAAILLSKIGPRVGVPTLLIFLLVGMLFGSDGLGVQFNNINHAQFIGMMALSVILFSGGMDT' A
#
# COMPACT_ATOMS: atom_id res chain seq x y z
N MET A 1 6.86 -13.19 -21.26
CA MET A 1 7.06 -11.84 -20.69
C MET A 1 5.73 -11.17 -20.32
N THR A 2 4.75 -11.14 -21.22
CA THR A 2 3.46 -10.45 -21.02
C THR A 2 2.62 -11.00 -19.86
N PHE A 3 2.47 -12.32 -19.74
CA PHE A 3 1.66 -12.95 -18.68
C PHE A 3 2.12 -12.64 -17.26
N ILE A 4 3.42 -12.52 -17.04
CA ILE A 4 4.00 -12.22 -15.72
C ILE A 4 3.63 -10.80 -15.28
N ALA A 5 3.69 -9.83 -16.22
CA ALA A 5 3.27 -8.46 -15.95
C ALA A 5 1.78 -8.37 -15.63
N SER A 6 0.93 -9.14 -16.33
CA SER A 6 -0.51 -9.20 -16.07
C SER A 6 -0.82 -9.67 -14.65
N THR A 7 -0.11 -10.70 -14.17
CA THR A 7 -0.28 -11.23 -12.82
C THR A 7 0.13 -10.22 -11.75
N TYR A 8 1.26 -9.53 -11.92
CA TYR A 8 1.67 -8.49 -10.97
C TYR A 8 0.69 -7.32 -10.91
N LEU A 9 0.19 -6.87 -12.07
CA LEU A 9 -0.83 -5.81 -12.12
C LEU A 9 -2.15 -6.25 -11.46
N LEU A 10 -2.55 -7.50 -11.65
CA LEU A 10 -3.74 -8.07 -11.00
C LEU A 10 -3.58 -8.07 -9.47
N VAL A 11 -2.44 -8.56 -8.96
CA VAL A 11 -2.16 -8.58 -7.52
C VAL A 11 -2.13 -7.17 -6.95
N ALA A 12 -1.46 -6.23 -7.62
CA ALA A 12 -1.39 -4.84 -7.19
C ALA A 12 -2.79 -4.19 -7.15
N SER A 13 -3.65 -4.43 -8.14
CA SER A 13 -5.00 -3.85 -8.17
C SER A 13 -5.88 -4.41 -7.06
N ILE A 14 -5.79 -5.72 -6.76
CA ILE A 14 -6.52 -6.35 -5.65
C ILE A 14 -6.09 -5.74 -4.31
N ILE A 15 -4.79 -5.54 -4.09
CA ILE A 15 -4.27 -4.92 -2.87
C ILE A 15 -4.77 -3.48 -2.73
N ILE A 16 -4.72 -2.69 -3.80
CA ILE A 16 -5.21 -1.31 -3.81
C ILE A 16 -6.72 -1.27 -3.55
N LEU A 17 -7.49 -2.15 -4.19
CA LEU A 17 -8.94 -2.23 -3.99
C LEU A 17 -9.29 -2.59 -2.54
N ALA A 18 -8.60 -3.57 -1.96
CA ALA A 18 -8.75 -3.92 -0.55
C ALA A 18 -8.43 -2.73 0.36
N ALA A 19 -7.35 -2.01 0.09
CA ALA A 19 -6.96 -0.82 0.85
C ALA A 19 -8.02 0.29 0.80
N ILE A 20 -8.63 0.55 -0.37
CA ILE A 20 -9.71 1.54 -0.54
C ILE A 20 -10.98 1.12 0.22
N LEU A 21 -11.35 -0.17 0.17
CA LEU A 21 -12.51 -0.66 0.91
C LEU A 21 -12.31 -0.52 2.42
N LEU A 22 -11.13 -0.90 2.91
CA LEU A 22 -10.78 -0.84 4.33
C LEU A 22 -10.63 0.59 4.85
N SER A 23 -10.13 1.53 4.03
CA SER A 23 -9.98 2.94 4.42
C SER A 23 -11.31 3.62 4.72
N LYS A 24 -12.40 3.16 4.09
CA LYS A 24 -13.76 3.66 4.33
C LYS A 24 -14.39 3.11 5.62
N ILE A 25 -13.92 1.95 6.09
CA ILE A 25 -14.44 1.27 7.29
C ILE A 25 -13.76 1.83 8.55
N GLY A 26 -12.46 2.15 8.49
CA GLY A 26 -11.67 2.61 9.64
C GLY A 26 -12.27 3.74 10.47
N PRO A 27 -12.69 4.86 9.85
CA PRO A 27 -13.30 5.98 10.57
C PRO A 27 -14.59 5.60 11.31
N ARG A 28 -15.32 4.56 10.86
CA ARG A 28 -16.54 4.09 11.52
C ARG A 28 -16.28 3.24 12.76
N VAL A 29 -15.09 2.65 12.88
CA VAL A 29 -14.71 1.75 13.99
C VAL A 29 -13.84 2.47 15.02
N GLY A 30 -13.53 3.76 14.83
CA GLY A 30 -12.70 4.55 15.74
C GLY A 30 -11.21 4.23 15.67
N VAL A 31 -10.78 3.44 14.68
CA VAL A 31 -9.39 3.06 14.46
C VAL A 31 -8.74 4.02 13.46
N PRO A 32 -7.52 4.54 13.73
CA PRO A 32 -6.80 5.36 12.76
C PRO A 32 -6.61 4.63 11.43
N THR A 33 -6.93 5.29 10.32
CA THR A 33 -6.81 4.72 8.96
C THR A 33 -5.39 4.21 8.67
N LEU A 34 -4.37 4.88 9.22
CA LEU A 34 -2.96 4.47 9.13
C LEU A 34 -2.71 3.07 9.70
N LEU A 35 -3.33 2.73 10.83
CA LEU A 35 -3.19 1.41 11.47
C LEU A 35 -3.75 0.29 10.60
N ILE A 36 -4.84 0.59 9.88
CA ILE A 36 -5.46 -0.35 8.94
C ILE A 36 -4.56 -0.58 7.73
N PHE A 37 -4.00 0.48 7.14
CA PHE A 37 -3.03 0.32 6.05
C PHE A 37 -1.79 -0.45 6.49
N LEU A 38 -1.31 -0.24 7.71
CA LEU A 38 -0.20 -1.00 8.28
C LEU A 38 -0.54 -2.49 8.39
N LEU A 39 -1.72 -2.83 8.92
CA LEU A 39 -2.17 -4.23 9.03
C LEU A 39 -2.29 -4.90 7.68
N VAL A 40 -2.85 -4.22 6.67
CA VAL A 40 -2.90 -4.74 5.30
C VAL A 40 -1.49 -5.01 4.78
N GLY A 41 -0.57 -4.06 4.93
CA GLY A 41 0.83 -4.24 4.52
C GLY A 41 1.50 -5.43 5.21
N MET A 42 1.29 -5.60 6.52
CA MET A 42 1.82 -6.74 7.28
C MET A 42 1.21 -8.08 6.85
N LEU A 43 -0.09 -8.13 6.54
CA LEU A 43 -0.75 -9.33 6.02
C LEU A 43 -0.20 -9.76 4.66
N PHE A 44 0.16 -8.80 3.81
CA PHE A 44 0.80 -9.13 2.53
C PHE A 44 2.31 -9.37 2.66
N GLY A 45 2.93 -9.07 3.80
CA GLY A 45 4.37 -9.22 4.02
C GLY A 45 4.84 -10.66 4.25
N SER A 46 6.13 -10.79 4.61
CA SER A 46 6.81 -12.08 4.82
C SER A 46 6.11 -12.96 5.85
N ASP A 47 5.56 -12.35 6.90
CA ASP A 47 4.91 -13.04 8.01
C ASP A 47 3.42 -13.35 7.76
N GLY A 48 2.87 -12.83 6.66
CA GLY A 48 1.49 -13.08 6.25
C GLY A 48 1.41 -13.98 5.02
N LEU A 49 1.18 -13.40 3.85
CA LEU A 49 1.07 -14.11 2.57
C LEU A 49 2.43 -14.48 1.94
N GLY A 50 3.54 -14.15 2.60
CA GLY A 50 4.88 -14.57 2.22
C GLY A 50 5.52 -13.76 1.09
N VAL A 51 5.04 -12.54 0.82
CA VAL A 51 5.69 -11.67 -0.17
C VAL A 51 7.02 -11.17 0.38
N GLN A 52 8.11 -11.57 -0.29
CA GLN A 52 9.48 -11.22 0.11
C GLN A 52 9.88 -9.86 -0.47
N PHE A 53 10.00 -8.86 0.40
CA PHE A 53 10.49 -7.53 0.03
C PHE A 53 12.02 -7.45 0.14
N ASN A 54 12.75 -8.19 -0.69
CA ASN A 54 14.21 -8.29 -0.57
C ASN A 54 14.99 -7.22 -1.37
N ASN A 55 14.40 -6.04 -1.62
CA ASN A 55 15.07 -5.00 -2.41
C ASN A 55 14.89 -3.61 -1.81
N ILE A 56 15.94 -3.15 -1.12
CA ILE A 56 16.01 -1.85 -0.46
C ILE A 56 15.89 -0.71 -1.48
N ASN A 57 16.50 -0.82 -2.65
CA ASN A 57 16.47 0.24 -3.67
C ASN A 57 15.05 0.47 -4.21
N HIS A 58 14.29 -0.61 -4.45
CA HIS A 58 12.89 -0.50 -4.87
C HIS A 58 12.01 0.08 -3.76
N ALA A 59 12.20 -0.36 -2.52
CA ALA A 59 11.46 0.17 -1.37
C ALA A 59 11.71 1.68 -1.18
N GLN A 60 12.97 2.11 -1.27
CA GLN A 60 13.35 3.51 -1.18
C GLN A 60 12.73 4.34 -2.30
N PHE A 61 12.82 3.88 -3.56
CA PHE A 61 12.26 4.61 -4.69
C PHE A 61 10.75 4.81 -4.57
N ILE A 62 10.02 3.74 -4.24
CA ILE A 62 8.56 3.82 -4.05
C ILE A 62 8.23 4.72 -2.85
N GLY A 63 8.99 4.62 -1.75
CA GLY A 63 8.82 5.46 -0.56
C GLY A 63 9.05 6.95 -0.85
N MET A 64 10.09 7.30 -1.60
CA MET A 64 10.36 8.68 -2.01
C MET A 64 9.26 9.25 -2.91
N MET A 65 8.76 8.45 -3.85
CA MET A 65 7.63 8.84 -4.72
C MET A 65 6.36 9.07 -3.91
N ALA A 66 6.02 8.14 -3.00
CA ALA A 66 4.87 8.26 -2.12
C ALA A 66 4.97 9.47 -1.19
N LEU A 67 6.13 9.68 -0.56
CA LEU A 67 6.38 10.82 0.32
C LEU A 67 6.23 12.16 -0.41
N SER A 68 6.77 12.25 -1.63
CA SER A 68 6.63 13.44 -2.48
C SER A 68 5.15 13.77 -2.74
N VAL A 69 4.33 12.77 -3.04
CA VAL A 69 2.88 12.94 -3.25
C VAL A 69 2.16 13.33 -1.96
N ILE A 70 2.47 12.67 -0.84
CA ILE A 70 1.86 12.96 0.47
C ILE A 70 2.17 14.40 0.91
N LEU A 71 3.43 14.82 0.84
CA LEU A 71 3.85 16.18 1.21
C LEU A 71 3.23 17.22 0.27
N PHE A 72 3.17 16.93 -1.02
CA PHE A 72 2.55 17.83 -1.99
C PHE A 72 1.05 18.03 -1.71
N SER A 73 0.29 16.94 -1.52
CA SER A 73 -1.14 17.03 -1.20
C SER A 73 -1.37 17.74 0.14
N GLY A 74 -0.69 17.30 1.21
CA GLY A 74 -0.87 17.90 2.54
C GLY A 74 -0.48 19.38 2.60
N GLY A 75 0.50 19.80 1.80
CA GLY A 75 0.90 21.21 1.70
C GLY A 75 -0.03 22.08 0.87
N MET A 76 -0.81 21.52 -0.07
CA MET A 76 -1.81 22.27 -0.85
C MET A 76 -3.19 22.35 -0.19
N ASP A 77 -3.54 21.35 0.63
CA ASP A 77 -4.83 21.26 1.32
C ASP A 77 -4.89 22.09 2.63
N THR A 78 -3.87 22.89 2.92
CA THR A 78 -3.78 23.82 4.06
C THR A 78 -3.89 25.27 3.57
#